data_AF-A0A4U9HUY4-F1
#
_entry.id   AF-A0A4U9HUY4-F1
#
_cell.length_a   1.000
_cell.length_b   1.000
_cell.length_c   1.000
_cell.angle_alpha   90.00
_cell.angle_beta   90.00
_cell.angle_gamma   90.00
#
_symmetry.space_group_name_H-M   'P 1'
#
loop_
_entity.id
_entity.type
_entity.pdbx_description
1 polymer ?
#
loop_
_entity_poly.entity_id
_entity_poly.type
_entity_poly.pdbx_seq_one_letter_code
_entity_poly.pdbx_strand_id
1 'polypeptide(L)' 'MVRDREQGAAIAVEVWELPHTEVGSFLAGIPAPLGLGKVELEDGRWLTGFICEEYGLQGAQEITAFGGWRAWLAHQG' A
#
# COMPACT_ATOMS: atom_id res chain seq x y z
N MET A 1 1.76 0.29 -2.70
CA MET A 1 2.56 -0.96 -2.68
C MET A 1 2.60 -1.57 -4.08
N VAL A 2 3.61 -2.39 -4.36
CA VAL A 2 3.71 -3.18 -5.61
C VAL A 2 3.92 -4.63 -5.22
N ARG A 3 3.22 -5.56 -5.87
CA ARG A 3 3.32 -6.99 -5.58
C ARG A 3 4.49 -7.58 -6.35
N ASP A 4 5.44 -8.15 -5.62
CA ASP A 4 6.54 -8.93 -6.17
C ASP A 4 6.42 -10.37 -5.64
N ARG A 5 6.43 -11.36 -6.54
CA ARG A 5 6.28 -12.79 -6.19
C ARG A 5 7.60 -13.47 -5.86
N GLU A 6 8.73 -12.87 -6.25
CA GLU A 6 10.06 -13.46 -6.11
C GLU A 6 10.82 -12.82 -4.96
N GLN A 7 10.70 -11.50 -4.82
CA GLN A 7 11.51 -10.70 -3.89
C GLN A 7 10.67 -9.91 -2.87
N GLY A 8 9.35 -10.07 -2.90
CA GLY A 8 8.45 -9.39 -1.96
C GLY A 8 8.53 -9.93 -0.53
N ALA A 9 8.16 -9.09 0.44
CA ALA A 9 7.96 -9.49 1.83
C ALA A 9 6.59 -9.01 2.34
N ALA A 10 6.14 -9.58 3.46
CA ALA A 10 4.92 -9.13 4.13
C ALA A 10 5.11 -7.71 4.67
N ILE A 11 4.12 -6.84 4.43
CA ILE A 11 4.11 -5.43 4.87
C ILE A 11 2.94 -5.23 5.83
N ALA A 12 3.20 -4.60 6.97
CA ALA A 12 2.17 -4.26 7.94
C ALA A 12 1.14 -3.28 7.34
N VAL A 13 -0.14 -3.62 7.48
CA VAL A 13 -1.27 -2.83 6.98
C VAL A 13 -2.34 -2.68 8.05
N GLU A 14 -3.22 -1.68 7.87
CA GLU A 14 -4.44 -1.51 8.65
C GLU A 14 -5.64 -1.75 7.73
N VAL A 15 -6.64 -2.47 8.22
CA VAL A 15 -7.89 -2.75 7.49
C VAL A 15 -8.99 -1.89 8.09
N TRP A 16 -9.63 -1.09 7.23
CA TRP A 16 -10.70 -0.17 7.60
C TRP A 16 -11.97 -0.49 6.81
N GLU A 17 -13.12 -0.35 7.45
CA GLU A 17 -14.41 -0.33 6.77
C GLU A 17 -14.76 1.11 6.36
N LEU A 18 -15.13 1.30 5.10
CA LEU A 18 -15.54 2.59 4.56
C LEU A 18 -17.00 2.51 4.09
N PRO A 19 -17.87 3.48 4.43
CA PRO A 19 -19.20 3.55 3.86
C PRO A 19 -19.14 3.65 2.34
N HIS A 20 -19.99 2.88 1.66
CA HIS A 20 -20.03 2.84 0.19
C HIS A 20 -20.23 4.22 -0.46
N THR A 21 -20.96 5.11 0.21
CA THR A 21 -21.23 6.49 -0.24
C THR A 21 -20.00 7.38 -0.24
N GLU A 22 -19.00 7.07 0.58
CA GLU A 22 -17.76 7.85 0.71
C GLU A 22 -16.64 7.35 -0.21
N VAL A 23 -16.84 6.24 -0.93
CA VAL A 23 -15.78 5.67 -1.79
C VAL A 23 -15.36 6.68 -2.87
N GLY A 24 -16.30 7.41 -3.47
CA GLY A 24 -16.00 8.38 -4.52
C GLY A 24 -15.20 9.59 -4.01
N SER A 25 -15.61 10.17 -2.88
CA SER A 25 -14.91 11.29 -2.24
C SER A 25 -13.53 10.87 -1.75
N PHE A 26 -13.41 9.68 -1.18
CA PHE A 26 -12.14 9.09 -0.76
C PHE A 26 -11.20 8.88 -1.95
N LEU A 27 -11.67 8.27 -3.04
CA LEU A 27 -10.90 8.06 -4.27
C LEU A 27 -10.39 9.36 -4.88
N ALA A 28 -11.22 10.40 -4.90
CA ALA A 28 -10.84 11.72 -5.42
C ALA A 28 -9.69 12.38 -4.62
N GLY A 29 -9.48 11.96 -3.37
CA GLY A 29 -8.40 12.43 -2.51
C GLY A 29 -7.06 11.69 -2.70
N ILE A 30 -6.99 10.66 -3.54
CA ILE A 30 -5.78 9.86 -3.74
C ILE A 30 -4.95 10.46 -4.87
N PRO A 31 -3.78 11.08 -4.60
CA PRO A 31 -2.95 11.67 -5.65
C PRO A 31 -2.17 10.59 -6.41
N ALA A 32 -1.87 10.85 -7.68
CA ALA A 32 -0.87 10.10 -8.41
C ALA A 32 0.49 10.12 -7.66
N PRO A 33 1.25 9.00 -7.63
CA PRO A 33 1.07 7.76 -8.38
C PRO A 33 0.26 6.66 -7.64
N LEU A 34 -0.48 7.03 -6.60
CA LEU A 34 -1.24 6.07 -5.79
C LEU A 34 -2.59 5.75 -6.42
N GLY A 35 -3.07 4.54 -6.15
CA GLY A 35 -4.42 4.10 -6.54
C GLY A 35 -4.94 3.00 -5.61
N LEU A 36 -6.19 2.59 -5.83
CA LEU A 36 -6.77 1.43 -5.16
C LEU A 36 -6.75 0.20 -6.07
N GLY A 37 -6.18 -0.88 -5.56
CA GLY A 37 -6.10 -2.18 -6.23
C GLY A 37 -6.43 -3.32 -5.26
N LYS A 38 -6.22 -4.56 -5.70
CA LYS A 38 -6.39 -5.74 -4.86
C LYS A 38 -5.08 -6.12 -4.18
N VAL A 39 -5.14 -6.30 -2.86
CA VAL A 39 -4.02 -6.70 -2.00
C VAL A 39 -4.40 -7.99 -1.28
N GLU A 40 -3.46 -8.92 -1.24
CA GLU A 40 -3.57 -10.19 -0.51
C GLU A 40 -3.07 -9.99 0.92
N LEU A 41 -3.88 -10.36 1.90
CA LEU A 41 -3.49 -10.41 3.30
C LEU A 41 -2.86 -11.77 3.62
N GLU A 42 -2.11 -11.83 4.71
CA GLU A 42 -1.46 -13.07 5.19
C GLU A 42 -2.47 -14.20 5.46
N ASP A 43 -3.71 -13.86 5.84
CA ASP A 43 -4.80 -14.82 6.04
C ASP A 43 -5.46 -15.30 4.72
N GLY A 44 -4.92 -14.89 3.57
CA GLY A 44 -5.37 -15.27 2.24
C GLY A 44 -6.54 -14.43 1.69
N ARG A 45 -7.09 -13.49 2.47
CA ARG A 45 -8.15 -12.60 1.98
C ARG A 45 -7.61 -11.59 0.97
N TRP A 46 -8.42 -11.29 -0.04
CA TRP A 46 -8.14 -10.26 -1.03
C TRP A 46 -9.02 -9.03 -0.80
N LEU A 47 -8.42 -7.95 -0.31
CA LEU A 47 -9.12 -6.70 -0.01
C LEU A 47 -8.71 -5.58 -0.98
N THR A 48 -9.49 -4.50 -0.98
CA THR A 48 -9.09 -3.27 -1.67
C THR A 48 -8.06 -2.54 -0.80
N GLY A 49 -6.92 -2.16 -1.39
CA GLY A 49 -5.84 -1.48 -0.69
C GLY A 49 -5.01 -0.58 -1.61
N PHE A 50 -4.13 0.22 -1.02
CA PHE A 50 -3.31 1.18 -1.75
C PHE A 50 -2.17 0.50 -2.55
N ILE A 51 -2.19 0.71 -3.86
CA ILE A 51 -1.13 0.31 -4.79
C ILE A 51 -0.40 1.55 -5.32
N CYS A 52 0.77 1.33 -5.92
CA CYS A 52 1.53 2.37 -6.61
C CYS A 52 1.69 1.96 -8.07
N GLU A 53 1.54 2.90 -8.99
CA GLU A 53 1.86 2.70 -10.40
C GLU A 53 3.38 2.52 -10.58
N GLU A 54 3.79 1.74 -11.59
CA GLU A 54 5.22 1.36 -11.78
C GLU A 54 6.16 2.57 -11.90
N TYR A 55 5.74 3.64 -12.58
CA TYR A 55 6.59 4.84 -12.72
C TYR A 55 6.83 5.55 -11.38
N GLY A 56 5.94 5.38 -10.40
CA GLY A 56 6.08 5.94 -9.06
C GLY A 56 7.25 5.33 -8.28
N LEU A 57 7.80 4.20 -8.75
CA LEU A 57 8.99 3.59 -8.16
C LEU A 57 10.30 4.24 -8.61
N GLN A 58 10.29 5.02 -9.71
CA GLN A 58 11.51 5.60 -10.25
C GLN A 58 12.10 6.63 -9.27
N GLY A 59 13.30 6.33 -8.75
CA GLY A 59 13.97 7.18 -7.77
C GLY A 59 13.40 7.09 -6.35
N ALA A 60 12.42 6.20 -6.11
CA ALA A 60 11.90 5.93 -4.80
C ALA A 60 12.89 5.09 -3.98
N GLN A 61 12.93 5.31 -2.67
CA GLN A 61 13.67 4.47 -1.74
C GLN A 61 12.91 3.17 -1.50
N GLU A 62 13.59 2.04 -1.71
CA GLU A 62 13.10 0.71 -1.31
C GLU A 62 13.13 0.62 0.22
N ILE A 63 12.00 0.23 0.85
CA ILE A 63 11.84 0.17 2.30
C ILE A 63 11.23 -1.15 2.80
N THR A 64 11.16 -2.18 1.96
CA THR A 64 10.57 -3.49 2.26
C THR A 64 11.23 -4.11 3.48
N ALA A 65 12.53 -3.92 3.66
CA ALA A 65 13.29 -4.42 4.82
C ALA A 65 12.80 -3.91 6.18
N PHE A 66 12.07 -2.78 6.23
CA PHE A 66 11.49 -2.26 7.46
C PHE A 66 10.14 -2.92 7.82
N GLY A 67 9.54 -3.71 6.91
CA GLY A 67 8.28 -4.41 7.15
C GLY A 67 7.05 -3.50 7.24
N GLY A 68 7.19 -2.18 7.03
CA GLY A 68 6.08 -1.25 7.08
C GLY A 68 6.48 0.21 7.26
N TRP A 69 5.54 1.11 6.92
CA TRP A 69 5.76 2.56 6.93
C TRP A 69 6.11 3.11 8.31
N ARG A 70 5.43 2.65 9.36
CA ARG A 70 5.66 3.10 10.74
C ARG A 70 7.07 2.73 11.23
N ALA A 71 7.58 1.56 10.86
CA ALA A 71 8.92 1.11 11.23
C ALA A 71 9.99 1.88 10.47
N TRP A 72 9.78 2.15 9.17
CA TRP A 72 10.68 3.04 8.41
C TRP A 72 10.74 4.45 9.02
N LEU A 73 9.60 5.05 9.35
CA LEU A 73 9.55 6.38 10.00
C LEU A 73 10.31 6.41 11.32
N ALA A 74 10.20 5.36 12.14
CA ALA A 74 10.92 5.24 13.41
C ALA A 74 12.44 5.11 13.23
N HIS A 75 12.90 4.56 12.11
CA HIS A 75 14.33 4.47 11.77
C HIS A 75 14.90 5.79 11.21
N GLN A 76 14.05 6.67 10.68
CA GLN A 76 14.49 7.98 10.15
C GLN A 76 14.71 9.03 11.26
N GLY A 77 14.33 8.73 12.51
CA GLY A 77 14.54 9.59 13.69
C GLY A 77 15.72 9.14 14.56
#